data_AF-A0A1Y1X591-F1
#
_entry.id   AF-A0A1Y1X591-F1
#
_cell.length_a   1.000
_cell.length_b   1.000
_cell.length_c   1.000
_cell.angle_alpha   90.00
_cell.angle_beta   90.00
_cell.angle_gamma   90.00
#
_symmetry.space_group_name_H-M   'P 1'
#
loop_
_entity.id
_entity.type
_entity.pdbx_description
1 polymer ?
#
loop_
_entity_poly.entity_id
_entity_poly.type
_entity_poly.pdbx_seq_one_letter_code
_entity_poly.pdbx_strand_id
1 'polypeptide(L)'
;MDYAERNRILLDLNVTNHNDTYPLLSAIENDNTEIVKLLMDYAKRYNIKLEIKAKNKFYDYPLLLAIEKNNTKIVKLLFSYAQENGIPLEIEDGYFYKSDKHIESFKYPLLCAIEQNNTQVTRLLINYARKHSILLEMNKIYFNTISVEKVKYPLLCAAQHNNSDIVKLLTDYAYDNNILLELNEKYEIIISELNKKFINDIPVKKEYTPLLYAIENDNIDIVKLLIEYAKNMNTTLKIKIDYIKYVETSEISETLEICWSEKLNYPCCKSSYIYSTDNDGDWGYKDHHWFKI
;
A
#
# COMPACT_ATOMS: atom_id res chain seq x y z
N MET A 1 -19.45 15.31 -31.86
CA MET A 1 -20.83 15.23 -31.34
C MET A 1 -21.75 16.22 -32.05
N ASP A 2 -21.32 17.45 -32.32
CA ASP A 2 -22.07 18.45 -33.08
C ASP A 2 -22.62 17.94 -34.42
N TYR A 3 -21.86 17.11 -35.14
CA TYR A 3 -22.33 16.46 -36.36
C TYR A 3 -23.53 15.54 -36.10
N ALA A 4 -23.48 14.71 -35.05
CA ALA A 4 -24.57 13.82 -34.68
C ALA A 4 -25.82 14.63 -34.28
N GLU A 5 -25.64 15.72 -33.52
CA GLU A 5 -26.73 16.63 -33.13
C GLU A 5 -27.39 17.29 -34.35
N ARG A 6 -26.58 17.84 -35.26
CA ARG A 6 -27.07 18.47 -36.50
C ARG A 6 -27.84 17.50 -37.40
N ASN A 7 -27.49 16.22 -37.36
CA ASN A 7 -28.13 15.18 -38.16
C ASN A 7 -29.17 14.35 -37.37
N ARG A 8 -29.50 14.74 -36.13
CA ARG A 8 -30.44 14.02 -35.25
C ARG A 8 -30.11 12.54 -35.05
N ILE A 9 -28.81 12.23 -35.00
CA ILE A 9 -28.29 10.90 -34.72
C ILE A 9 -28.06 10.81 -33.20
N LEU A 10 -28.76 9.89 -32.54
CA LEU A 10 -28.46 9.53 -31.16
C LEU A 10 -27.24 8.61 -31.14
N LEU A 11 -26.18 9.04 -30.46
CA LEU A 11 -24.98 8.22 -30.28
C LEU A 11 -25.19 7.25 -29.12
N ASP A 12 -25.01 5.96 -29.38
CA ASP A 12 -24.87 4.97 -28.31
C ASP A 12 -23.42 5.04 -27.77
N LEU A 13 -23.29 5.48 -26.53
CA LEU A 13 -21.99 5.70 -25.88
C LEU A 13 -21.44 4.46 -25.17
N ASN A 14 -22.22 3.37 -25.11
CA ASN A 14 -21.83 2.13 -24.45
C ASN A 14 -21.54 0.99 -25.44
N VAL A 15 -21.52 1.28 -26.74
CA VAL A 15 -21.09 0.31 -27.74
C VAL A 15 -19.67 -0.15 -27.47
N THR A 16 -19.44 -1.46 -27.59
CA THR A 16 -18.13 -2.06 -27.38
C THR A 16 -17.50 -2.52 -28.69
N ASN A 17 -16.16 -2.54 -28.72
CA ASN A 17 -15.42 -3.22 -29.78
C ASN A 17 -15.22 -4.71 -29.45
N HIS A 18 -14.43 -5.43 -30.25
CA HIS A 18 -14.16 -6.86 -30.05
C HIS A 18 -13.41 -7.21 -28.74
N ASN A 19 -12.85 -6.21 -28.05
CA ASN A 19 -12.18 -6.35 -26.76
C ASN A 19 -13.06 -5.91 -25.59
N ASP A 20 -14.35 -5.65 -25.82
CA ASP A 20 -15.27 -5.09 -24.83
C ASP A 20 -14.89 -3.68 -24.35
N THR A 21 -14.06 -2.96 -25.13
CA THR A 21 -13.70 -1.56 -24.86
C THR A 21 -14.78 -0.64 -25.44
N TYR A 22 -15.28 0.27 -24.60
CA TYR A 22 -16.29 1.28 -24.93
C TYR A 22 -15.70 2.71 -24.95
N PRO A 23 -16.36 3.69 -25.58
CA PRO A 23 -15.86 5.05 -25.78
C PRO A 23 -15.27 5.72 -24.53
N LEU A 24 -15.95 5.62 -23.38
CA LEU A 24 -15.45 6.19 -22.12
C LEU A 24 -14.14 5.54 -21.68
N LEU A 25 -14.05 4.21 -21.74
CA LEU A 25 -12.84 3.47 -21.36
C LEU A 25 -11.65 3.86 -22.26
N SER A 26 -11.86 3.94 -23.58
CA SER A 26 -10.82 4.41 -24.52
C SER A 26 -10.38 5.85 -24.26
N ALA A 27 -11.30 6.76 -23.91
CA ALA A 27 -10.93 8.14 -23.59
C ALA A 27 -10.03 8.23 -22.35
N ILE A 28 -10.29 7.40 -21.34
CA ILE A 28 -9.49 7.30 -20.11
C ILE A 28 -8.15 6.63 -20.39
N GLU A 29 -8.12 5.55 -21.18
CA GLU A 29 -6.89 4.88 -21.60
C GLU A 29 -5.91 5.83 -22.30
N ASN A 30 -6.45 6.77 -23.10
CA ASN A 30 -5.70 7.84 -23.76
C ASN A 30 -5.47 9.08 -22.88
N ASP A 31 -5.83 9.03 -21.59
CA ASP A 31 -5.71 10.11 -20.62
C ASP A 31 -6.36 11.45 -21.04
N ASN A 32 -7.38 11.38 -21.91
CA ASN A 32 -7.97 12.56 -22.53
C ASN A 32 -9.16 13.08 -21.70
N THR A 33 -8.84 13.93 -20.73
CA THR A 33 -9.85 14.51 -19.81
C THR A 33 -10.95 15.30 -20.53
N GLU A 34 -10.64 15.97 -21.64
CA GLU A 34 -11.63 16.75 -22.38
C GLU A 34 -12.62 15.87 -23.14
N ILE A 35 -12.17 14.75 -23.72
CA ILE A 35 -13.07 13.75 -24.32
C ILE A 35 -13.93 13.10 -23.23
N VAL A 36 -13.36 12.78 -22.06
CA VAL A 36 -14.13 12.22 -20.93
C VAL A 36 -15.28 13.15 -20.53
N LYS A 37 -15.00 14.45 -20.34
CA LYS A 37 -16.05 15.45 -20.03
C LYS A 37 -17.09 15.53 -21.14
N LEU A 38 -16.66 15.60 -22.39
CA LEU A 38 -17.55 15.69 -23.54
C LEU A 38 -18.51 14.49 -23.60
N LEU A 39 -18.01 13.27 -23.35
CA LEU A 39 -18.84 12.05 -23.25
C LEU A 39 -19.83 12.13 -22.08
N MET A 40 -19.40 12.54 -20.90
CA MET A 40 -20.27 12.69 -19.73
C MET A 40 -21.35 13.76 -19.93
N ASP A 41 -20.99 14.91 -20.52
CA ASP A 41 -21.91 16.01 -20.81
C ASP A 41 -22.97 15.61 -21.85
N TYR A 42 -22.56 14.92 -22.91
CA TYR A 42 -23.48 14.37 -23.90
C TYR A 42 -24.41 13.33 -23.26
N ALA A 43 -23.85 12.41 -22.47
CA ALA A 43 -24.63 11.41 -21.77
C ALA A 43 -25.70 12.04 -20.86
N LYS A 44 -25.31 13.06 -20.08
CA LYS A 44 -26.22 13.83 -19.22
C LYS A 44 -27.32 14.53 -20.03
N ARG A 45 -26.97 15.18 -21.14
CA ARG A 45 -27.91 15.90 -22.01
C ARG A 45 -28.98 14.99 -22.61
N TYR A 46 -28.61 13.77 -23.01
CA TYR A 46 -29.50 12.83 -23.67
C TYR A 46 -29.99 11.70 -22.74
N ASN A 47 -29.77 11.82 -21.43
CA ASN A 47 -30.16 10.84 -20.42
C ASN A 47 -29.64 9.41 -20.72
N ILE A 48 -28.42 9.32 -21.22
CA ILE A 48 -27.71 8.07 -21.46
C ILE A 48 -26.96 7.70 -20.17
N LYS A 49 -27.22 6.51 -19.64
CA LYS A 49 -26.45 5.98 -18.52
C LYS A 49 -25.13 5.42 -19.04
N LEU A 50 -24.01 6.08 -18.72
CA LEU A 50 -22.68 5.58 -19.10
C LEU A 50 -22.33 4.33 -18.29
N GLU A 51 -21.73 3.37 -18.97
CA GLU A 51 -21.09 2.25 -18.33
C GLU A 51 -19.78 2.73 -17.70
N ILE A 52 -19.72 2.74 -16.36
CA ILE A 52 -18.56 3.22 -15.60
C ILE A 52 -17.93 2.12 -14.73
N LYS A 53 -18.47 0.90 -14.77
CA LYS A 53 -18.03 -0.24 -13.98
C LYS A 53 -17.57 -1.41 -14.83
N ALA A 54 -18.11 -1.57 -16.04
CA ALA A 54 -17.80 -2.74 -16.85
C ALA A 54 -16.31 -2.81 -17.18
N LYS A 55 -15.82 -4.05 -17.12
CA LYS A 55 -14.47 -4.43 -17.47
C LYS A 55 -14.40 -4.84 -18.93
N ASN A 56 -13.32 -4.49 -19.60
CA ASN A 56 -12.99 -5.03 -20.92
C ASN A 56 -12.40 -6.46 -20.80
N LYS A 57 -12.00 -7.09 -21.91
CA LYS A 57 -11.37 -8.42 -21.91
C LYS A 57 -9.98 -8.47 -21.24
N PHE A 58 -9.37 -7.32 -21.00
CA PHE A 58 -8.14 -7.16 -20.25
C PHE A 58 -8.39 -6.83 -18.77
N TYR A 59 -9.65 -6.88 -18.35
CA TYR A 59 -10.18 -6.54 -17.03
C TYR A 59 -10.11 -5.06 -16.65
N ASP A 60 -9.70 -4.19 -17.58
CA ASP A 60 -9.61 -2.76 -17.33
C ASP A 60 -11.00 -2.16 -17.15
N TYR A 61 -11.12 -1.31 -16.13
CA TYR A 61 -12.32 -0.53 -15.86
C TYR A 61 -11.96 0.94 -15.60
N PRO A 62 -12.92 1.87 -15.75
CA PRO A 62 -12.66 3.31 -15.80
C PRO A 62 -11.90 3.85 -14.61
N LEU A 63 -12.29 3.45 -13.39
CA LEU A 63 -11.67 3.96 -12.17
C LEU A 63 -10.22 3.49 -12.03
N LEU A 64 -9.93 2.20 -12.20
CA LEU A 64 -8.56 1.71 -12.08
C LEU A 64 -7.65 2.33 -13.14
N LEU A 65 -8.09 2.40 -14.40
CA LEU A 65 -7.29 3.05 -15.46
C LEU A 65 -7.02 4.52 -15.15
N ALA A 66 -8.03 5.28 -14.71
CA ALA A 66 -7.83 6.69 -14.36
C ALA A 66 -6.79 6.88 -13.24
N ILE A 67 -6.75 5.94 -12.28
CA ILE A 67 -5.74 5.91 -11.22
C ILE A 67 -4.37 5.51 -11.77
N GLU A 68 -4.28 4.50 -12.63
CA GLU A 68 -3.03 4.10 -13.28
C GLU A 68 -2.42 5.20 -14.15
N LYS A 69 -3.26 6.06 -14.75
CA LYS A 69 -2.81 7.27 -15.46
C LYS A 69 -2.42 8.42 -14.54
N ASN A 70 -2.54 8.27 -13.22
CA ASN A 70 -2.38 9.31 -12.21
C ASN A 70 -3.30 10.53 -12.40
N ASN A 71 -4.38 10.39 -13.19
CA ASN A 71 -5.18 11.53 -13.59
C ASN A 71 -6.30 11.82 -12.58
N THR A 72 -5.93 12.61 -11.57
CA THR A 72 -6.83 13.03 -10.49
C THR A 72 -8.09 13.75 -11.00
N LYS A 73 -8.06 14.40 -12.17
CA LYS A 73 -9.25 15.07 -12.74
C LYS A 73 -10.26 14.03 -13.22
N ILE A 74 -9.81 13.03 -13.98
CA ILE A 74 -10.67 11.93 -14.45
C ILE A 74 -11.22 11.14 -13.27
N VAL A 75 -10.39 10.84 -12.25
CA VAL A 75 -10.86 10.19 -11.02
C VAL A 75 -12.01 10.99 -10.40
N LYS A 76 -11.83 12.29 -10.15
CA LYS A 76 -12.90 13.15 -9.59
C LYS A 76 -14.17 13.17 -10.45
N LEU A 77 -14.04 13.18 -11.77
CA LEU A 77 -15.19 13.10 -12.69
C LEU A 77 -15.95 11.78 -12.53
N LEU A 78 -15.26 10.64 -12.45
CA LEU A 78 -15.88 9.33 -12.24
C LEU A 78 -16.60 9.25 -10.89
N PHE A 79 -15.99 9.73 -9.80
CA PHE A 79 -16.63 9.81 -8.48
C PHE A 79 -17.89 10.68 -8.50
N SER A 80 -17.82 11.85 -9.15
CA SER A 80 -18.95 12.77 -9.24
C SER A 80 -20.09 12.17 -10.06
N TYR A 81 -19.77 11.58 -11.22
CA TYR A 81 -20.76 10.91 -12.07
C TYR A 81 -21.43 9.73 -11.34
N ALA A 82 -20.63 8.90 -10.66
CA ALA A 82 -21.12 7.78 -9.87
C ALA A 82 -22.08 8.24 -8.76
N GLN A 83 -21.72 9.30 -8.04
CA GLN A 83 -22.56 9.88 -6.99
C GLN A 83 -23.87 10.46 -7.56
N GLU A 84 -23.81 11.24 -8.65
CA GLU A 84 -24.99 11.83 -9.29
C GLU A 84 -26.00 10.78 -9.77
N ASN A 85 -25.51 9.59 -10.16
CA ASN A 85 -26.33 8.53 -10.74
C ASN A 85 -26.59 7.36 -9.76
N GLY A 86 -26.16 7.46 -8.50
CA GLY A 86 -26.34 6.40 -7.51
C GLY A 86 -25.64 5.08 -7.88
N ILE A 87 -24.52 5.16 -8.60
CA ILE A 87 -23.75 4.00 -9.05
C ILE A 87 -22.65 3.71 -8.02
N PRO A 88 -22.62 2.54 -7.37
CA PRO A 88 -21.54 2.18 -6.46
C PRO A 88 -20.26 1.85 -7.25
N LEU A 89 -19.20 2.60 -7.01
CA LEU A 89 -17.86 2.32 -7.53
C LEU A 89 -17.23 1.12 -6.81
N GLU A 90 -16.58 0.26 -7.59
CA GLU A 90 -15.77 -0.85 -7.10
C GLU A 90 -14.35 -0.33 -6.83
N ILE A 91 -14.01 -0.16 -5.55
CA ILE A 91 -12.72 0.42 -5.11
C ILE A 91 -11.73 -0.63 -4.57
N GLU A 92 -12.19 -1.86 -4.34
CA GLU A 92 -11.38 -3.01 -3.89
C GLU A 92 -11.14 -4.04 -5.01
N ASP A 93 -11.75 -3.81 -6.17
CA ASP A 93 -11.65 -4.76 -7.27
C ASP A 93 -10.28 -4.64 -7.94
N GLY A 94 -9.50 -5.70 -7.78
CA GLY A 94 -8.26 -5.92 -8.50
C GLY A 94 -8.31 -7.28 -9.19
N TYR A 95 -7.54 -7.42 -10.25
CA TYR A 95 -7.52 -8.65 -11.04
C TYR A 95 -6.10 -9.06 -11.37
N PHE A 96 -5.94 -10.36 -11.63
CA PHE A 96 -4.71 -10.92 -12.15
C PHE A 96 -4.67 -10.72 -13.66
N TYR A 97 -3.71 -9.94 -14.13
CA TYR A 97 -3.40 -9.94 -15.54
C TYR A 97 -2.59 -11.20 -15.87
N LYS A 98 -3.10 -12.03 -16.79
CA LYS A 98 -2.34 -13.11 -17.40
C LYS A 98 -2.19 -12.79 -18.88
N SER A 99 -0.98 -12.45 -19.32
CA SER A 99 -0.65 -12.58 -20.74
C SER A 99 0.50 -13.55 -20.94
N ASP A 100 0.60 -14.05 -22.17
CA ASP A 100 1.68 -14.93 -22.62
C ASP A 100 3.08 -14.26 -22.52
N LYS A 101 3.16 -12.96 -22.17
CA LYS A 101 4.41 -12.17 -22.06
C LYS A 101 4.54 -11.34 -20.78
N HIS A 102 3.49 -11.18 -19.98
CA HIS A 102 3.51 -10.44 -18.71
C HIS A 102 2.78 -11.25 -17.62
N ILE A 103 3.52 -11.50 -16.55
CA ILE A 103 3.10 -12.32 -15.41
C ILE A 103 2.28 -11.46 -14.44
N GLU A 104 1.29 -12.10 -13.83
CA GLU A 104 0.42 -11.69 -12.72
C GLU A 104 0.90 -10.45 -11.94
N SER A 105 0.28 -9.30 -12.21
CA SER A 105 0.28 -8.17 -11.27
C SER A 105 -1.15 -7.92 -10.81
N PHE A 106 -1.50 -8.38 -9.61
CA PHE A 106 -2.75 -7.94 -8.99
C PHE A 106 -2.57 -6.49 -8.55
N LYS A 107 -3.40 -5.62 -9.10
CA LYS A 107 -3.46 -4.20 -8.78
C LYS A 107 -4.88 -3.85 -8.37
N TYR A 108 -5.01 -3.03 -7.35
CA TYR A 108 -6.30 -2.47 -6.91
C TYR A 108 -6.14 -0.97 -6.67
N PRO A 109 -7.25 -0.20 -6.73
CA PRO A 109 -7.24 1.25 -6.71
C PRO A 109 -6.37 1.91 -5.63
N LEU A 110 -6.46 1.43 -4.39
CA LEU A 110 -5.75 2.05 -3.26
C LEU A 110 -4.23 1.90 -3.39
N LEU A 111 -3.72 0.69 -3.64
CA LEU A 111 -2.29 0.49 -3.81
C LEU A 111 -1.75 1.24 -5.03
N CYS A 112 -2.46 1.23 -6.16
CA CYS A 112 -2.05 1.99 -7.35
C CYS A 112 -1.89 3.48 -7.07
N ALA A 113 -2.80 4.08 -6.30
CA ALA A 113 -2.71 5.49 -5.92
C ALA A 113 -1.50 5.77 -5.01
N ILE A 114 -1.21 4.86 -4.08
CA ILE A 114 -0.09 4.98 -3.13
C ILE A 114 1.26 4.76 -3.81
N GLU A 115 1.38 3.79 -4.71
CA GLU A 115 2.60 3.55 -5.51
C GLU A 115 2.98 4.74 -6.39
N GLN A 116 2.00 5.57 -6.75
CA GLN A 116 2.20 6.81 -7.50
C GLN A 116 2.35 8.02 -6.58
N ASN A 117 2.39 7.79 -5.26
CA ASN A 117 2.47 8.80 -4.22
C ASN A 117 1.34 9.86 -4.32
N ASN A 118 0.16 9.49 -4.83
CA ASN A 118 -0.93 10.42 -5.06
C ASN A 118 -1.85 10.54 -3.83
N THR A 119 -1.47 11.43 -2.90
CA THR A 119 -2.24 11.70 -1.68
C THR A 119 -3.70 12.11 -1.95
N GLN A 120 -3.99 12.80 -3.06
CA GLN A 120 -5.36 13.25 -3.35
C GLN A 120 -6.27 12.09 -3.70
N VAL A 121 -5.83 11.18 -4.57
CA VAL A 121 -6.59 10.00 -4.96
C VAL A 121 -6.70 9.02 -3.78
N THR A 122 -5.63 8.80 -3.03
CA THR A 122 -5.65 7.97 -1.81
C THR A 122 -6.71 8.48 -0.82
N ARG A 123 -6.76 9.79 -0.58
CA ARG A 123 -7.77 10.41 0.29
C ARG A 123 -9.19 10.23 -0.24
N LEU A 124 -9.40 10.35 -1.56
CA LEU A 124 -10.71 10.12 -2.18
C LEU A 124 -11.20 8.69 -1.98
N LEU A 125 -10.32 7.69 -2.20
CA LEU A 125 -10.65 6.27 -2.01
C LEU A 125 -10.99 5.96 -0.55
N ILE A 126 -10.16 6.41 0.40
CA ILE A 126 -10.38 6.21 1.84
C ILE A 126 -11.67 6.89 2.30
N ASN A 127 -11.93 8.12 1.88
CA ASN A 127 -13.16 8.83 2.25
C ASN A 127 -14.41 8.17 1.66
N TYR A 128 -14.31 7.65 0.44
CA TYR A 128 -15.40 6.89 -0.15
C TYR A 128 -15.65 5.59 0.61
N ALA A 129 -14.59 4.86 0.99
CA ALA A 129 -14.70 3.66 1.80
C ALA A 129 -15.40 3.94 3.14
N ARG A 130 -14.98 5.00 3.86
CA ARG A 130 -15.64 5.47 5.09
C ARG A 130 -17.13 5.77 4.87
N LYS A 131 -17.44 6.55 3.82
CA LYS A 131 -18.82 6.98 3.51
C LYS A 131 -19.74 5.81 3.19
N HIS A 132 -19.22 4.78 2.53
CA HIS A 132 -19.99 3.64 2.06
C HIS A 132 -19.78 2.37 2.90
N SER A 133 -19.11 2.48 4.06
CA SER A 133 -18.81 1.38 4.98
C SER A 133 -18.13 0.18 4.28
N ILE A 134 -17.22 0.47 3.35
CA ILE A 134 -16.43 -0.55 2.63
C ILE A 134 -15.17 -0.81 3.45
N LEU A 135 -14.90 -2.07 3.83
CA LEU A 135 -13.63 -2.42 4.48
C LEU A 135 -12.53 -2.52 3.41
N LEU A 136 -11.43 -1.77 3.58
CA LEU A 136 -10.29 -1.76 2.65
C LEU A 136 -9.27 -2.84 3.05
N GLU A 137 -8.74 -3.57 2.08
CA GLU A 137 -7.73 -4.61 2.30
C GLU A 137 -6.31 -4.03 2.49
N MET A 138 -6.06 -3.43 3.67
CA MET A 138 -4.85 -2.62 3.95
C MET A 138 -3.52 -3.37 4.03
N ASN A 139 -3.55 -4.68 4.30
CA ASN A 139 -2.34 -5.51 4.41
C ASN A 139 -2.16 -6.43 3.22
N LYS A 140 -2.99 -6.31 2.18
CA LYS A 140 -2.90 -7.24 1.06
C LYS A 140 -1.54 -7.09 0.38
N ILE A 141 -0.80 -8.19 0.38
CA ILE A 141 0.56 -8.31 -0.11
C ILE A 141 0.54 -8.55 -1.61
N TYR A 142 1.47 -7.92 -2.33
CA TYR A 142 1.62 -8.10 -3.78
C TYR A 142 3.03 -8.47 -4.18
N PHE A 143 3.12 -9.52 -4.99
CA PHE A 143 4.33 -9.97 -5.65
C PHE A 143 4.34 -9.46 -7.09
N ASN A 144 5.40 -8.76 -7.47
CA ASN A 144 5.71 -8.61 -8.89
C ASN A 144 6.57 -9.80 -9.31
N THR A 145 5.99 -10.80 -9.96
CA THR A 145 6.72 -12.01 -10.39
C THR A 145 7.82 -11.77 -11.43
N ILE A 146 7.89 -10.58 -12.07
CA ILE A 146 8.97 -10.23 -13.00
C ILE A 146 10.24 -9.83 -12.24
N SER A 147 10.10 -9.31 -11.02
CA SER A 147 11.18 -9.00 -10.11
C SER A 147 10.84 -9.65 -8.78
N VAL A 148 11.40 -10.83 -8.50
CA VAL A 148 11.33 -11.59 -7.22
C VAL A 148 11.67 -10.73 -5.97
N GLU A 149 11.94 -9.45 -6.17
CA GLU A 149 12.58 -8.47 -5.31
C GLU A 149 11.62 -7.48 -4.64
N LYS A 150 10.34 -7.34 -5.01
CA LYS A 150 9.53 -6.23 -4.44
C LYS A 150 8.15 -6.68 -4.00
N VAL A 151 8.07 -7.00 -2.71
CA VAL A 151 6.80 -7.05 -2.01
C VAL A 151 6.30 -5.65 -1.73
N LYS A 152 5.01 -5.44 -2.00
CA LYS A 152 4.34 -4.17 -1.83
C LYS A 152 3.03 -4.35 -1.09
N TYR A 153 2.79 -3.45 -0.16
CA TYR A 153 1.51 -3.25 0.52
C TYR A 153 1.40 -1.75 0.88
N PRO A 154 0.17 -1.23 1.11
CA PRO A 154 -0.09 0.19 1.29
C PRO A 154 0.87 0.93 2.23
N LEU A 155 1.07 0.41 3.45
CA LEU A 155 1.89 1.09 4.46
C LEU A 155 3.38 1.11 4.09
N LEU A 156 3.92 0.01 3.54
CA LEU A 156 5.30 -0.04 3.08
C LEU A 156 5.56 0.95 1.96
N CYS A 157 4.68 0.99 0.95
CA CYS A 157 4.81 1.92 -0.17
C CYS A 157 4.72 3.38 0.29
N ALA A 158 3.80 3.70 1.20
CA ALA A 158 3.67 5.06 1.75
C ALA A 158 4.94 5.51 2.49
N ALA A 159 5.51 4.63 3.32
CA ALA A 159 6.75 4.90 4.03
C ALA A 159 7.95 4.98 3.08
N GLN A 160 8.02 4.12 2.06
CA GLN A 160 9.05 4.16 1.02
C GLN A 160 9.04 5.49 0.25
N HIS A 161 7.87 6.04 -0.04
CA HIS A 161 7.72 7.36 -0.66
C HIS A 161 7.95 8.52 0.30
N ASN A 162 8.28 8.24 1.57
CA ASN A 162 8.48 9.24 2.60
C ASN A 162 7.25 10.16 2.79
N ASN A 163 6.03 9.64 2.59
CA ASN A 163 4.81 10.43 2.59
C ASN A 163 4.01 10.24 3.89
N SER A 164 4.22 11.15 4.84
CA SER A 164 3.54 11.13 6.15
C SER A 164 2.03 11.34 6.05
N ASP A 165 1.54 12.07 5.04
CA ASP A 165 0.09 12.25 4.85
C ASP A 165 -0.60 10.93 4.49
N ILE A 166 0.00 10.13 3.61
CA ILE A 166 -0.55 8.81 3.25
C ILE A 166 -0.41 7.86 4.44
N VAL A 167 0.75 7.83 5.12
CA VAL A 167 0.92 6.99 6.33
C VAL A 167 -0.18 7.31 7.35
N LYS A 168 -0.41 8.60 7.62
CA LYS A 168 -1.47 9.03 8.53
C LYS A 168 -2.86 8.60 8.07
N LEU A 169 -3.17 8.77 6.79
CA LEU A 169 -4.45 8.34 6.22
C LEU A 169 -4.69 6.83 6.44
N LEU A 170 -3.65 6.02 6.25
CA LEU A 170 -3.72 4.57 6.44
C LEU A 170 -3.87 4.20 7.93
N THR A 171 -3.07 4.78 8.82
CA THR A 171 -3.13 4.50 10.26
C THR A 171 -4.46 4.95 10.87
N ASP A 172 -4.95 6.14 10.50
CA ASP A 172 -6.23 6.65 10.99
C ASP A 172 -7.37 5.71 10.55
N TYR A 173 -7.39 5.35 9.26
CA TYR A 173 -8.43 4.45 8.74
C TYR A 173 -8.38 3.06 9.39
N ALA A 174 -7.18 2.52 9.56
CA ALA A 174 -7.01 1.20 10.15
C ALA A 174 -7.42 1.18 11.62
N TYR A 175 -7.09 2.23 12.37
CA TYR A 175 -7.54 2.41 13.75
C TYR A 175 -9.07 2.49 13.83
N ASP A 176 -9.70 3.34 13.01
CA ASP A 176 -11.17 3.51 12.97
C ASP A 176 -11.91 2.19 12.71
N ASN A 177 -11.28 1.26 11.98
CA ASN A 177 -11.88 -0.02 11.57
C ASN A 177 -11.28 -1.23 12.28
N ASN A 178 -10.45 -1.04 13.32
CA ASN A 178 -9.78 -2.09 14.07
C ASN A 178 -8.98 -3.09 13.17
N ILE A 179 -8.33 -2.57 12.12
CA ILE A 179 -7.50 -3.32 11.20
C ILE A 179 -6.07 -3.33 11.74
N LEU A 180 -5.51 -4.47 12.13
CA LEU A 180 -4.11 -4.51 12.54
C LEU A 180 -3.19 -4.34 11.32
N LEU A 181 -2.55 -3.18 11.13
CA LEU A 181 -1.62 -2.97 10.02
C LEU A 181 -0.35 -3.79 10.18
N GLU A 182 0.20 -4.20 9.05
CA GLU A 182 1.48 -4.88 9.03
C GLU A 182 2.65 -3.89 9.17
N LEU A 183 3.27 -3.90 10.36
CA LEU A 183 4.35 -2.98 10.73
C LEU A 183 5.74 -3.61 10.64
N ASN A 184 5.80 -4.94 10.72
CA ASN A 184 7.01 -5.69 11.04
C ASN A 184 7.39 -6.72 9.99
N GLU A 185 6.51 -7.04 9.03
CA GLU A 185 6.83 -7.99 7.99
C GLU A 185 8.09 -7.57 7.26
N LYS A 186 9.03 -8.49 7.29
CA LYS A 186 10.35 -8.38 6.68
C LYS A 186 10.26 -9.05 5.33
N TYR A 187 10.62 -8.30 4.30
CA TYR A 187 10.80 -8.86 2.97
C TYR A 187 12.28 -8.90 2.63
N GLU A 188 12.77 -10.09 2.33
CA GLU A 188 14.15 -10.30 1.90
C GLU A 188 14.27 -9.93 0.41
N ILE A 189 14.98 -8.86 0.09
CA ILE A 189 15.47 -8.63 -1.27
C ILE A 189 16.85 -9.27 -1.37
N ILE A 190 17.00 -10.26 -2.24
CA ILE A 190 18.32 -10.81 -2.61
C ILE A 190 18.93 -9.86 -3.65
N ILE A 191 19.87 -9.01 -3.25
CA ILE A 191 20.66 -8.19 -4.20
C ILE A 191 21.76 -9.08 -4.77
N SER A 192 21.43 -10.04 -5.64
CA SER A 192 22.44 -10.91 -6.27
C SER A 192 22.91 -10.47 -7.66
N GLU A 193 22.21 -9.55 -8.36
CA GLU A 193 22.50 -9.33 -9.79
C GLU A 193 22.90 -7.90 -10.22
N LEU A 194 22.75 -6.87 -9.39
CA LEU A 194 22.99 -5.48 -9.83
C LEU A 194 24.42 -4.96 -9.71
N ASN A 195 25.34 -5.70 -9.07
CA ASN A 195 26.72 -5.23 -8.84
C ASN A 195 27.78 -6.06 -9.58
N LYS A 196 27.61 -6.29 -10.89
CA LYS A 196 28.66 -6.87 -11.77
C LYS A 196 29.93 -6.01 -11.92
N LYS A 197 30.26 -5.14 -10.97
CA LYS A 197 31.52 -4.38 -11.04
C LYS A 197 32.30 -4.15 -9.75
N PHE A 198 31.74 -4.37 -8.55
CA PHE A 198 32.54 -4.17 -7.34
C PHE A 198 32.16 -5.12 -6.20
N ILE A 199 33.13 -5.98 -5.88
CA ILE A 199 33.42 -6.61 -4.57
C ILE A 199 32.50 -7.77 -4.16
N ASN A 200 33.08 -8.98 -4.20
CA ASN A 200 32.69 -10.25 -3.57
C ASN A 200 31.19 -10.58 -3.65
N ASP A 201 30.84 -11.50 -4.57
CA ASP A 201 29.53 -12.07 -4.90
C ASP A 201 28.70 -12.63 -3.71
N ILE A 202 28.49 -11.87 -2.65
CA ILE A 202 27.66 -12.20 -1.51
C ILE A 202 26.34 -11.44 -1.68
N PRO A 203 25.20 -12.14 -1.83
CA PRO A 203 23.91 -11.47 -1.89
C PRO A 203 23.68 -10.69 -0.60
N VAL A 204 23.62 -9.36 -0.70
CA VAL A 204 23.19 -8.53 0.43
C VAL A 204 21.68 -8.69 0.54
N LYS A 205 21.24 -9.29 1.65
CA LYS A 205 19.84 -9.28 2.05
C LYS A 205 19.55 -7.94 2.71
N LYS A 206 18.67 -7.13 2.12
CA LYS A 206 18.12 -5.96 2.80
C LYS A 206 16.68 -6.26 3.19
N GLU A 207 16.43 -6.20 4.50
CA GLU A 207 15.07 -6.25 5.07
C GLU A 207 14.45 -4.87 4.95
N TYR A 208 13.16 -4.78 4.59
CA TYR A 208 12.45 -3.51 4.50
C TYR A 208 11.20 -3.55 5.36
N THR A 209 11.07 -2.56 6.25
CA THR A 209 9.87 -2.30 7.04
C THR A 209 9.47 -0.83 6.88
N PRO A 210 8.20 -0.46 7.14
CA PRO A 210 7.78 0.94 7.12
C PRO A 210 8.62 1.81 8.04
N LEU A 211 8.99 1.30 9.22
CA LEU A 211 9.85 2.02 10.16
C LEU A 211 11.26 2.23 9.62
N LEU A 212 11.86 1.21 8.99
CA LEU A 212 13.21 1.35 8.43
C LEU A 212 13.24 2.42 7.33
N TYR A 213 12.23 2.46 6.45
CA TYR A 213 12.11 3.54 5.46
C TYR A 213 11.98 4.92 6.12
N ALA A 214 11.23 5.04 7.21
CA ALA A 214 11.10 6.30 7.93
C ALA A 214 12.44 6.76 8.52
N ILE A 215 13.21 5.85 9.10
CA ILE A 215 14.53 6.13 9.70
C ILE A 215 15.55 6.49 8.60
N GLU A 216 15.60 5.73 7.51
CA GLU A 216 16.52 5.99 6.39
C GLU A 216 16.27 7.35 5.72
N ASN A 217 15.03 7.83 5.76
CA ASN A 217 14.65 9.14 5.23
C ASN A 217 14.67 10.27 6.28
N ASP A 218 15.11 10.00 7.51
CA ASP A 218 15.07 10.96 8.64
C ASP A 218 13.67 11.58 8.87
N ASN A 219 12.60 10.82 8.62
CA ASN A 219 11.23 11.29 8.73
C ASN A 219 10.62 10.95 10.09
N ILE A 220 10.86 11.86 11.03
CA ILE A 220 10.37 11.79 12.41
C ILE A 220 8.83 11.69 12.47
N ASP A 221 8.11 12.30 11.53
CA ASP A 221 6.64 12.27 11.56
C ASP A 221 6.10 10.88 11.28
N ILE A 222 6.66 10.16 10.30
CA ILE A 222 6.30 8.77 10.04
C ILE A 222 6.70 7.88 11.23
N VAL A 223 7.89 8.08 11.82
CA VAL A 223 8.29 7.34 13.02
C VAL A 223 7.27 7.52 14.16
N LYS A 224 6.85 8.76 14.43
CA LYS A 224 5.84 9.06 15.45
C LYS A 224 4.50 8.40 15.14
N LEU A 225 4.02 8.51 13.90
CA LEU A 225 2.76 7.90 13.46
C LEU A 225 2.77 6.38 13.67
N LEU A 226 3.87 5.70 13.29
CA LEU A 226 4.00 4.25 13.46
C LEU A 226 4.05 3.83 14.94
N ILE A 227 4.77 4.58 15.79
CA ILE A 227 4.84 4.31 17.24
C ILE A 227 3.47 4.52 17.90
N GLU A 228 2.81 5.63 17.58
CA GLU A 228 1.49 5.96 18.10
C GLU A 228 0.46 4.90 17.69
N TYR A 229 0.47 4.50 16.42
CA TYR A 229 -0.38 3.43 15.91
C TYR A 229 -0.13 2.10 16.63
N ALA A 230 1.14 1.69 16.76
CA ALA A 230 1.51 0.45 17.43
C ALA A 230 1.02 0.43 18.89
N LYS A 231 1.21 1.54 19.61
CA LYS A 231 0.71 1.72 20.98
C LYS A 231 -0.82 1.62 21.04
N ASN A 232 -1.52 2.31 20.14
CA ASN A 232 -2.99 2.35 20.12
C ASN A 232 -3.62 0.99 19.81
N MET A 233 -2.97 0.19 18.96
CA MET A 233 -3.41 -1.16 18.60
C MET A 233 -2.85 -2.25 19.52
N ASN A 234 -2.12 -1.88 20.58
CA ASN A 234 -1.43 -2.80 21.49
C ASN A 234 -0.58 -3.86 20.75
N THR A 235 0.16 -3.43 19.72
CA THR A 235 1.07 -4.26 18.94
C THR A 235 2.52 -3.82 19.12
N THR A 236 3.46 -4.74 18.90
CA THR A 236 4.90 -4.47 19.03
C THR A 236 5.46 -3.93 17.72
N LEU A 237 6.17 -2.81 17.76
CA LEU A 237 6.99 -2.32 16.64
C LEU A 237 8.43 -2.85 16.80
N LYS A 238 8.85 -3.77 15.93
CA LYS A 238 10.13 -4.46 16.02
C LYS A 238 11.19 -3.68 15.24
N ILE A 239 12.23 -3.24 15.94
CA ILE A 239 13.44 -2.63 15.37
C ILE A 239 14.54 -3.68 15.34
N LYS A 240 14.33 -4.81 14.67
CA LYS A 240 15.39 -5.81 14.53
C LYS A 240 16.01 -5.68 13.15
N ILE A 241 17.06 -4.88 13.05
CA ILE A 241 17.90 -4.76 11.86
C ILE A 241 18.87 -5.94 11.89
N ASP A 242 18.44 -7.10 11.40
CA ASP A 242 19.36 -8.23 11.27
C ASP A 242 20.23 -7.96 10.01
N TYR A 243 21.34 -7.23 10.17
CA TYR A 243 22.38 -7.20 9.14
C TYR A 243 23.03 -8.60 9.10
N ILE A 244 22.49 -9.51 8.29
CA ILE A 244 23.14 -10.79 8.03
C ILE A 244 24.29 -10.55 7.06
N LYS A 245 25.45 -10.15 7.60
CA LYS A 245 26.73 -10.42 6.95
C LYS A 245 26.98 -11.92 7.10
N TYR A 246 26.94 -12.68 6.01
CA TYR A 246 27.56 -14.00 5.98
C TYR A 246 29.08 -13.80 6.03
N VAL A 247 29.59 -13.58 7.25
CA VAL A 247 30.98 -13.84 7.57
C VAL A 247 30.96 -15.21 8.23
N GLU A 248 31.44 -16.24 7.54
CA GLU A 248 31.92 -17.41 8.27
C GLU A 248 32.94 -16.90 9.28
N THR A 249 32.67 -17.19 10.55
CA THR A 249 33.43 -16.86 11.77
C THR A 249 32.86 -15.71 12.61
N SER A 250 32.22 -16.14 13.70
CA SER A 250 32.16 -15.52 15.05
C SER A 250 32.51 -14.04 15.16
N GLU A 251 31.50 -13.19 15.35
CA GLU A 251 31.34 -12.36 16.57
C GLU A 251 30.23 -11.29 16.43
N ILE A 252 29.37 -11.28 17.45
CA ILE A 252 28.55 -10.16 17.98
C ILE A 252 27.28 -9.77 17.19
N SER A 253 26.16 -10.32 17.69
CA SER A 253 24.82 -9.73 17.62
C SER A 253 24.68 -8.75 18.80
N GLU A 254 24.54 -7.46 18.50
CA GLU A 254 24.09 -6.46 19.48
C GLU A 254 22.65 -6.05 19.15
N THR A 255 21.71 -6.71 19.83
CA THR A 255 20.35 -6.23 19.99
C THR A 255 20.35 -5.05 20.96
N LEU A 256 19.83 -3.89 20.55
CA LEU A 256 19.47 -2.84 21.50
C LEU A 256 18.16 -3.25 22.19
N GLU A 257 18.28 -4.20 23.11
CA GLU A 257 17.24 -4.51 24.09
C GLU A 257 17.26 -3.36 25.10
N ILE A 258 16.31 -2.43 25.02
CA ILE A 258 16.14 -1.43 26.08
C ILE A 258 15.67 -2.19 27.31
N CYS A 259 16.63 -2.51 28.16
CA CYS A 259 16.42 -3.25 29.38
C CYS A 259 15.60 -2.42 30.36
N TRP A 260 14.36 -2.82 30.58
CA TRP A 260 13.42 -2.06 31.40
C TRP A 260 13.73 -2.19 32.91
N SER A 261 14.55 -3.16 33.34
CA SER A 261 14.96 -3.33 34.74
C SER A 261 15.89 -2.21 35.23
N GLU A 262 16.57 -1.49 34.33
CA GLU A 262 17.35 -0.30 34.70
C GLU A 262 16.46 0.79 35.32
N LYS A 263 15.19 0.88 34.91
CA LYS A 263 14.20 1.80 35.51
C LYS A 263 13.86 1.43 36.95
N LEU A 264 14.10 0.18 37.33
CA LEU A 264 13.93 -0.35 38.69
C LEU A 264 15.27 -0.48 39.43
N ASN A 265 16.36 0.04 38.87
CA ASN A 265 17.71 -0.04 39.42
C ASN A 265 18.31 -1.47 39.51
N TYR A 266 17.84 -2.39 38.65
CA TYR A 266 18.38 -3.75 38.55
C TYR A 266 19.15 -3.95 37.25
N PRO A 267 20.33 -4.61 37.28
CA PRO A 267 21.14 -4.88 36.10
C PRO A 267 20.48 -5.89 35.16
N CYS A 268 20.73 -5.72 33.87
CA CYS A 268 20.26 -6.60 32.80
C CYS A 268 21.14 -7.84 32.71
N CYS A 269 20.55 -9.01 32.49
CA CYS A 269 21.35 -10.23 32.37
C CYS A 269 20.81 -11.15 31.28
N LYS A 270 21.71 -11.63 30.42
CA LYS A 270 21.43 -12.65 29.39
C LYS A 270 21.42 -14.07 29.99
N SER A 271 20.82 -14.26 31.16
CA SER A 271 20.65 -15.60 31.74
C SER A 271 19.36 -16.22 31.22
N SER A 272 19.37 -17.51 30.88
CA SER A 272 18.17 -18.24 30.44
C SER A 272 17.44 -18.97 31.57
N TYR A 273 17.86 -18.81 32.83
CA TYR A 273 17.36 -19.60 33.96
C TYR A 273 16.50 -18.78 34.91
N ILE A 274 15.17 -18.96 34.83
CA ILE A 274 14.15 -18.25 35.64
C ILE A 274 14.14 -18.80 37.06
N TYR A 275 14.37 -17.92 38.04
CA TYR A 275 14.33 -18.22 39.46
C TYR A 275 13.00 -17.82 40.11
N SER A 276 12.35 -16.75 39.62
CA SER A 276 11.05 -16.28 40.12
C SER A 276 10.33 -15.45 39.05
N THR A 277 9.00 -15.45 39.08
CA THR A 277 8.15 -14.62 38.20
C THR A 277 7.18 -13.80 39.05
N ASP A 278 7.05 -12.51 38.76
CA ASP A 278 6.09 -11.60 39.42
C ASP A 278 5.39 -10.68 38.40
N ASN A 279 4.71 -9.64 38.87
CA ASN A 279 3.99 -8.68 38.01
C ASN A 279 4.92 -7.88 37.08
N ASP A 280 6.23 -7.83 37.40
CA ASP A 280 7.23 -7.18 36.57
C ASP A 280 7.83 -8.20 35.56
N GLY A 281 7.68 -9.52 35.73
CA GLY A 281 7.99 -10.56 34.71
C GLY A 281 8.87 -11.70 35.24
N ASP A 282 9.79 -12.25 34.44
CA ASP A 282 10.76 -13.30 34.84
C ASP A 282 12.12 -12.80 35.37
N TRP A 283 12.50 -13.22 36.58
CA TRP A 283 13.74 -12.85 37.26
C TRP A 283 14.73 -14.02 37.34
N GLY A 284 16.02 -13.72 37.20
CA GLY A 284 17.14 -14.61 37.51
C GLY A 284 17.96 -14.13 38.71
N TYR A 285 18.76 -15.04 39.28
CA TYR A 285 19.60 -14.79 40.44
C TYR A 285 20.99 -15.43 40.27
N LYS A 286 22.05 -14.67 40.48
CA LYS A 286 23.46 -15.09 40.35
C LYS A 286 24.36 -14.19 41.19
N ASP A 287 25.42 -14.75 41.77
CA ASP A 287 26.43 -14.01 42.55
C ASP A 287 25.81 -13.09 43.62
N HIS A 288 24.76 -13.58 44.28
CA HIS A 288 23.98 -12.87 45.30
C HIS A 288 23.17 -11.64 44.84
N HIS A 289 23.00 -11.44 43.53
CA HIS A 289 22.25 -10.32 42.96
C HIS A 289 21.08 -10.82 42.09
N TRP A 290 19.98 -10.06 42.11
CA TRP A 290 18.82 -10.26 41.24
C TRP A 290 19.01 -9.50 39.93
N PHE A 291 18.56 -10.10 38.83
CA PHE A 291 18.50 -9.50 37.50
C PHE A 291 17.29 -10.02 36.74
N LYS A 292 16.88 -9.30 35.70
CA LYS A 292 15.78 -9.74 34.83
C LYS A 292 16.30 -10.57 33.66
N ILE A 293 15.51 -11.56 33.27
CA ILE A 293 15.69 -12.42 32.09
C ILE A 293 14.91 -11.85 30.91
#